data_AF-A0A6N2UZL8-F1
#
_entry.id   AF-A0A6N2UZL8-F1
#
_cell.length_a   1.000
_cell.length_b   1.000
_cell.length_c   1.000
_cell.angle_alpha   90.00
_cell.angle_beta   90.00
_cell.angle_gamma   90.00
#
_symmetry.space_group_name_H-M   'P 1'
#
loop_
_entity.id
_entity.type
_entity.pdbx_description
1 polymer ?
#
loop_
_entity_poly.entity_id
_entity_poly.type
_entity_poly.pdbx_seq_one_letter_code
_entity_poly.pdbx_strand_id
1 'polypeptide(L)'
;MSANTKIVVLRRKELLYTGIFAALGVLFVILLLMLLLPGKAADTSGTPDSPDSTAETVMPDNVADLGRIPQSAQTEDVSTGAVADTDAVLDNASGPVGTDNTYIPGIYTTELILGSETVNVEVIVNDHAITSLSLADPDETLTTMYPLLEPTMDSLSEQICETQDLSQVTYSAETRYTSLVLLEAVKASLEKAKPSATPEATSTPAASPENSAATSPETDGKTAEPTKVPTADINPAA
;
A
#
# COMPACT_ATOMS: atom_id res chain seq x y z
N MET A 1 -10.30 -49.01 -48.30
CA MET A 1 -10.30 -49.44 -46.88
C MET A 1 -10.57 -48.20 -46.04
N SER A 2 -11.70 -48.12 -45.33
CA SER A 2 -12.17 -46.89 -44.66
C SER A 2 -11.44 -46.69 -43.32
N ALA A 3 -10.79 -45.55 -43.14
CA ALA A 3 -10.15 -45.17 -41.87
C ALA A 3 -11.24 -44.75 -40.86
N ASN A 4 -11.26 -45.40 -39.69
CA ASN A 4 -12.14 -45.07 -38.58
C ASN A 4 -11.43 -44.09 -37.64
N THR A 5 -11.54 -42.79 -37.91
CA THR A 5 -11.00 -41.78 -36.98
C THR A 5 -11.93 -41.66 -35.78
N LYS A 6 -11.58 -42.35 -34.69
CA LYS A 6 -12.31 -42.29 -33.42
C LYS A 6 -11.91 -41.01 -32.68
N ILE A 7 -12.72 -39.96 -32.82
CA ILE A 7 -12.54 -38.72 -32.07
C ILE A 7 -12.98 -38.97 -30.63
N VAL A 8 -12.01 -38.97 -29.71
CA VAL A 8 -12.27 -39.13 -28.28
C VAL A 8 -12.44 -37.74 -27.67
N VAL A 9 -13.66 -37.41 -27.25
CA VAL A 9 -13.98 -36.15 -26.56
C VAL A 9 -13.51 -36.26 -25.11
N LEU A 10 -12.22 -36.01 -24.89
CA LEU A 10 -11.65 -35.90 -23.56
C LEU A 10 -12.08 -34.56 -22.94
N ARG A 11 -12.48 -34.60 -21.66
CA ARG A 11 -12.71 -33.39 -20.86
C ARG A 11 -11.37 -32.66 -20.71
N ARG A 12 -11.06 -31.72 -21.61
CA ARG A 12 -9.80 -30.94 -21.66
C ARG A 12 -9.38 -30.39 -20.30
N LYS A 13 -10.37 -30.07 -19.46
CA LYS A 13 -10.19 -29.55 -18.10
C LYS A 13 -9.47 -30.56 -17.20
N GLU A 14 -9.84 -31.83 -17.23
CA GLU A 14 -9.22 -32.89 -16.41
C GLU A 14 -7.79 -33.19 -16.91
N LEU A 15 -7.59 -33.24 -18.24
CA LEU A 15 -6.27 -33.50 -18.83
C LEU A 15 -5.27 -32.37 -18.53
N LEU A 16 -5.73 -31.13 -18.49
CA LEU A 16 -4.93 -29.97 -18.11
C LEU A 16 -4.46 -30.11 -16.65
N TYR A 17 -5.37 -30.33 -15.70
CA TYR A 17 -4.98 -30.47 -14.29
C TYR A 17 -4.03 -31.63 -14.03
N THR A 18 -4.25 -32.79 -14.66
CA THR A 18 -3.31 -33.92 -14.57
C THR A 18 -1.93 -33.57 -15.13
N GLY A 19 -1.87 -32.84 -16.25
CA GLY A 19 -0.61 -32.39 -16.83
C GLY A 19 0.16 -31.43 -15.92
N ILE A 20 -0.52 -30.41 -15.38
CA ILE A 20 0.10 -29.45 -14.43
C ILE A 20 0.56 -30.18 -13.17
N PHE A 21 -0.27 -31.04 -12.59
CA PHE A 21 0.08 -31.77 -11.37
C PHE A 21 1.27 -32.71 -11.58
N ALA A 22 1.34 -33.40 -12.72
CA ALA A 22 2.49 -34.22 -13.07
C ALA A 22 3.78 -33.39 -13.23
N ALA A 23 3.71 -32.23 -13.90
CA ALA A 23 4.86 -31.34 -14.06
C ALA A 23 5.35 -30.76 -12.72
N LEU A 24 4.42 -30.27 -11.89
CA LEU A 24 4.72 -29.75 -10.55
C LEU A 24 5.30 -30.84 -9.64
N GLY A 25 4.78 -32.07 -9.70
CA GLY A 25 5.31 -33.20 -8.96
C GLY A 25 6.76 -33.54 -9.35
N VAL A 26 7.07 -33.58 -10.65
CA VAL A 26 8.44 -33.81 -11.12
C VAL A 26 9.38 -32.67 -10.71
N LEU A 27 8.94 -31.42 -10.86
CA LEU A 27 9.72 -30.25 -10.42
C LEU A 27 10.00 -30.30 -8.91
N PHE A 28 9.00 -30.64 -8.11
CA PHE A 28 9.13 -30.76 -6.67
C PHE A 28 10.07 -31.89 -6.28
N VAL A 29 10.03 -33.04 -6.96
CA VAL A 29 10.99 -34.13 -6.74
C VAL A 29 12.41 -33.68 -7.09
N ILE A 30 12.63 -32.91 -8.16
CA ILE A 30 13.94 -32.36 -8.50
C ILE A 30 14.43 -31.41 -7.39
N LEU A 31 13.56 -30.54 -6.87
CA LEU A 31 13.89 -29.67 -5.74
C LEU A 31 14.19 -30.46 -4.47
N LEU A 32 13.43 -31.52 -4.18
CA LEU A 32 13.71 -32.40 -3.06
C LEU A 32 15.04 -33.13 -3.25
N LEU A 33 15.43 -33.51 -4.47
CA LEU A 33 16.76 -34.08 -4.71
C LEU A 33 17.87 -33.03 -4.54
N MET A 34 17.67 -31.79 -4.99
CA MET A 34 18.62 -30.69 -4.75
C MET A 34 18.71 -30.28 -3.28
N LEU A 35 17.63 -30.47 -2.51
CA LEU A 35 17.57 -30.16 -1.07
C LEU A 35 18.09 -31.32 -0.21
N LEU A 36 17.80 -32.56 -0.60
CA LEU A 36 18.20 -33.77 0.14
C LEU A 36 19.65 -34.17 -0.16
N LEU A 37 20.19 -33.79 -1.32
CA LEU A 37 21.62 -33.85 -1.55
C LEU A 37 22.23 -32.53 -1.05
N PRO A 38 22.91 -32.51 0.11
CA PRO A 38 23.61 -31.31 0.57
C PRO A 38 24.60 -30.83 -0.50
N GLY A 39 24.27 -29.68 -1.09
CA GLY A 39 25.13 -28.95 -2.01
C GLY A 39 26.41 -28.57 -1.29
N LYS A 40 27.50 -29.20 -1.72
CA LYS A 40 28.87 -28.95 -1.25
C LYS A 40 29.21 -27.46 -1.32
N ALA A 41 29.77 -26.96 -0.23
CA ALA A 41 30.36 -25.63 -0.08
C ALA A 41 31.17 -25.21 -1.31
N ALA A 42 30.85 -24.02 -1.82
CA ALA A 42 31.81 -23.19 -2.52
C ALA A 42 32.60 -22.43 -1.43
N ASP A 43 33.78 -22.96 -1.11
CA ASP A 43 34.73 -22.31 -0.20
C ASP A 43 35.28 -21.03 -0.87
N THR A 44 35.14 -19.88 -0.21
CA THR A 44 36.07 -18.75 -0.36
C THR A 44 36.37 -18.20 1.03
N SER A 45 37.55 -18.62 1.48
CA SER A 45 38.47 -18.00 2.43
C SER A 45 38.33 -16.47 2.57
N GLY A 46 38.47 -15.86 3.74
CA GLY A 46 38.95 -16.45 4.98
C GLY A 46 39.08 -15.45 6.13
N THR A 47 39.40 -16.07 7.26
CA THR A 47 40.00 -15.60 8.51
C THR A 47 39.27 -14.54 9.36
N PRO A 48 38.71 -14.99 10.50
CA PRO A 48 38.41 -14.14 11.64
C PRO A 48 39.71 -13.85 12.40
N ASP A 49 39.93 -12.58 12.75
CA ASP A 49 40.90 -12.23 13.78
C ASP A 49 40.17 -11.50 14.92
N SER A 50 40.50 -11.93 16.12
CA SER A 50 40.06 -11.51 17.44
C SER A 50 41.36 -11.37 18.25
N PRO A 51 41.38 -10.96 19.52
CA PRO A 51 40.82 -9.79 20.21
C PRO A 51 41.96 -8.97 20.90
N ASP A 52 41.73 -7.73 21.34
CA ASP A 52 42.46 -7.15 22.49
C ASP A 52 41.73 -5.87 23.01
N SER A 53 41.18 -5.93 24.23
CA SER A 53 41.68 -5.29 25.46
C SER A 53 41.48 -3.78 25.63
N THR A 54 40.66 -3.48 26.64
CA THR A 54 41.08 -2.76 27.85
C THR A 54 41.05 -1.22 27.86
N ALA A 55 40.27 -0.75 28.84
CA ALA A 55 40.40 0.46 29.64
C ALA A 55 39.97 1.81 29.04
N GLU A 56 38.84 2.27 29.60
CA GLU A 56 38.71 3.53 30.35
C GLU A 56 39.59 4.70 29.94
N THR A 57 38.98 5.80 29.50
CA THR A 57 39.41 7.17 29.84
C THR A 57 38.24 8.14 29.68
N VAL A 58 37.65 8.45 30.84
CA VAL A 58 37.26 9.77 31.37
C VAL A 58 37.15 10.96 30.39
N MET A 59 36.01 11.62 30.53
CA MET A 59 35.55 12.92 29.99
C MET A 59 36.62 14.05 29.99
N PRO A 60 36.59 14.97 29.01
CA PRO A 60 37.21 16.29 29.16
C PRO A 60 36.23 17.33 29.74
N ASP A 61 36.59 17.85 30.92
CA ASP A 61 36.13 19.10 31.54
C ASP A 61 36.34 20.30 30.62
N ASN A 62 35.29 21.11 30.39
CA ASN A 62 35.40 22.45 29.80
C ASN A 62 34.70 23.50 30.67
N VAL A 63 35.35 23.89 31.76
CA VAL A 63 34.99 25.06 32.55
C VAL A 63 36.00 26.20 32.36
N ALA A 64 35.45 27.41 32.29
CA ALA A 64 36.08 28.73 32.30
C ALA A 64 36.53 29.31 30.94
N ASP A 65 35.72 30.22 30.39
CA ASP A 65 36.10 31.64 30.45
C ASP A 65 34.86 32.54 30.40
N LEU A 66 34.66 33.29 31.48
CA LEU A 66 33.60 34.29 31.65
C LEU A 66 34.31 35.64 31.62
N GLY A 67 34.24 36.35 30.48
CA GLY A 67 35.01 37.56 30.32
C GLY A 67 34.49 38.50 29.24
N ARG A 68 33.65 39.45 29.68
CA ARG A 68 33.61 40.85 29.19
C ARG A 68 32.66 41.17 28.02
N ILE A 69 31.44 41.55 28.39
CA ILE A 69 30.67 42.64 27.73
C ILE A 69 31.48 43.94 27.70
N PRO A 70 31.30 44.77 26.66
CA PRO A 70 30.59 46.01 26.92
C PRO A 70 29.50 46.35 25.90
N GLN A 71 28.49 46.97 26.49
CA GLN A 71 27.34 47.69 25.98
C GLN A 71 27.75 48.99 25.27
N SER A 72 27.24 49.26 24.06
CA SER A 72 26.92 50.62 23.59
C SER A 72 26.24 50.65 22.21
N ALA A 73 25.16 51.44 22.19
CA ALA A 73 24.73 52.35 21.13
C ALA A 73 24.06 51.82 19.85
N GLN A 74 22.89 52.43 19.62
CA GLN A 74 22.08 52.46 18.42
C GLN A 74 22.74 53.26 17.28
N THR A 75 22.00 53.24 16.15
CA THR A 75 21.83 54.28 15.11
C THR A 75 22.75 54.27 13.88
N GLU A 76 22.05 54.09 12.75
CA GLU A 76 22.20 54.78 11.45
C GLU A 76 23.40 54.46 10.56
N ASP A 77 23.12 53.89 9.38
CA ASP A 77 23.49 54.56 8.12
C ASP A 77 22.65 54.05 6.94
N VAL A 78 22.25 55.01 6.10
CA VAL A 78 21.54 54.88 4.83
C VAL A 78 22.60 54.89 3.73
N SER A 79 22.57 53.94 2.80
CA SER A 79 23.23 54.19 1.51
C SER A 79 22.51 53.54 0.32
N THR A 80 21.86 54.45 -0.39
CA THR A 80 21.35 54.45 -1.76
C THR A 80 22.27 53.81 -2.80
N GLY A 81 21.66 53.07 -3.74
CA GLY A 81 21.97 53.20 -5.16
C GLY A 81 22.34 51.92 -5.91
N ALA A 82 21.43 51.42 -6.75
CA ALA A 82 21.65 51.37 -8.21
C ALA A 82 20.50 50.62 -8.90
N VAL A 83 19.80 51.34 -9.75
CA VAL A 83 18.88 50.88 -10.79
C VAL A 83 19.67 50.21 -11.93
N ALA A 84 19.11 49.14 -12.48
CA ALA A 84 19.31 48.77 -13.87
C ALA A 84 18.02 48.12 -14.40
N ASP A 85 17.32 48.89 -15.23
CA ASP A 85 16.37 48.41 -16.23
C ASP A 85 16.94 47.22 -17.00
N THR A 86 16.18 46.13 -17.06
CA THR A 86 16.13 45.30 -18.27
C THR A 86 14.69 44.91 -18.53
N ASP A 87 14.07 45.77 -19.34
CA ASP A 87 12.91 45.52 -20.17
C ASP A 87 13.23 44.34 -21.11
N ALA A 88 12.61 43.19 -20.85
CA ALA A 88 12.62 42.05 -21.76
C ALA A 88 11.21 41.46 -21.81
N VAL A 89 10.38 42.10 -22.63
CA VAL A 89 9.20 41.51 -23.25
C VAL A 89 9.63 40.25 -24.00
N LEU A 90 9.23 39.09 -23.50
CA LEU A 90 9.21 37.83 -24.24
C LEU A 90 7.78 37.31 -24.23
N ASP A 91 7.07 37.70 -25.28
CA ASP A 91 5.86 37.06 -25.75
C ASP A 91 6.23 35.62 -26.15
N ASN A 92 5.70 34.62 -25.45
CA ASN A 92 5.88 33.22 -25.85
C ASN A 92 4.57 32.45 -25.67
N ALA A 93 3.70 32.60 -26.65
CA ALA A 93 2.56 31.71 -26.86
C ALA A 93 3.02 30.44 -27.61
N SER A 94 2.99 29.27 -26.94
CA SER A 94 2.46 27.99 -27.48
C SER A 94 2.90 26.77 -26.66
N GLY A 95 1.89 25.99 -26.23
CA GLY A 95 2.00 24.61 -25.74
C GLY A 95 1.86 24.49 -24.22
N PRO A 96 1.10 23.50 -23.68
CA PRO A 96 1.19 23.20 -22.26
C PRO A 96 2.65 22.83 -22.02
N VAL A 97 3.31 23.56 -21.11
CA VAL A 97 4.52 23.05 -20.48
C VAL A 97 4.10 21.71 -19.91
N GLY A 98 4.54 20.62 -20.54
CA GLY A 98 4.54 19.32 -19.91
C GLY A 98 5.48 19.47 -18.73
N THR A 99 4.92 19.89 -17.60
CA THR A 99 5.60 19.76 -16.33
C THR A 99 5.83 18.26 -16.19
N ASP A 100 7.09 17.85 -16.14
CA ASP A 100 7.48 16.46 -15.92
C ASP A 100 7.04 16.07 -14.50
N ASN A 101 5.74 15.85 -14.33
CA ASN A 101 5.14 15.48 -13.07
C ASN A 101 5.55 14.04 -12.79
N THR A 102 6.14 13.81 -11.61
CA THR A 102 6.52 12.46 -11.19
C THR A 102 5.29 11.64 -10.83
N TYR A 103 4.26 12.32 -10.30
CA TYR A 103 2.99 11.72 -9.92
C TYR A 103 1.81 12.55 -10.44
N ILE A 104 0.66 11.91 -10.57
CA ILE A 104 -0.63 12.57 -10.69
C ILE A 104 -1.08 12.94 -9.26
N PRO A 105 -1.34 14.22 -8.95
CA PRO A 105 -1.79 14.62 -7.63
C PRO A 105 -3.09 13.91 -7.24
N GLY A 106 -3.15 13.38 -6.02
CA GLY A 106 -4.31 12.65 -5.56
C GLY A 106 -4.07 11.81 -4.31
N ILE A 107 -5.12 11.09 -3.94
CA ILE A 107 -5.13 10.15 -2.82
C ILE A 107 -5.19 8.74 -3.41
N TYR A 108 -4.21 7.92 -3.07
CA TYR A 108 -4.05 6.57 -3.59
C TYR A 108 -4.12 5.56 -2.45
N THR A 109 -5.08 4.64 -2.57
CA THR A 109 -5.27 3.58 -1.58
C THR A 109 -4.85 2.22 -2.11
N THR A 110 -4.25 1.44 -1.22
CA THR A 110 -3.97 0.02 -1.42
C THR A 110 -4.52 -0.76 -0.24
N GLU A 111 -5.27 -1.81 -0.55
CA GLU A 111 -5.83 -2.71 0.44
C GLU A 111 -4.72 -3.59 1.05
N LEU A 112 -4.70 -3.67 2.37
CA LEU A 112 -3.78 -4.50 3.13
C LEU A 112 -4.56 -5.45 4.02
N ILE A 113 -4.32 -6.75 3.83
CA ILE A 113 -5.04 -7.83 4.52
C ILE A 113 -4.15 -8.40 5.62
N LEU A 114 -4.60 -8.35 6.87
CA LEU A 114 -3.92 -8.90 8.04
C LEU A 114 -4.79 -9.96 8.72
N GLY A 115 -4.59 -11.21 8.33
CA GLY A 115 -5.38 -12.33 8.86
C GLY A 115 -6.82 -12.30 8.33
N SER A 116 -7.78 -11.97 9.20
CA SER A 116 -9.19 -11.78 8.83
C SER A 116 -9.60 -10.32 8.72
N GLU A 117 -8.68 -9.39 8.99
CA GLU A 117 -8.94 -7.96 9.01
C GLU A 117 -8.34 -7.28 7.78
N THR A 118 -8.97 -6.21 7.33
CA THR A 118 -8.54 -5.44 6.16
C THR A 118 -8.42 -3.97 6.52
N VAL A 119 -7.31 -3.34 6.14
CA VAL A 119 -7.10 -1.90 6.28
C VAL A 119 -6.60 -1.31 4.98
N ASN A 120 -6.94 -0.07 4.68
CA ASN A 120 -6.40 0.62 3.50
C ASN A 120 -5.20 1.48 3.89
N VAL A 121 -4.10 1.33 3.16
CA VAL A 121 -2.97 2.27 3.23
C VAL A 121 -3.26 3.42 2.28
N GLU A 122 -3.34 4.62 2.84
CA GLU A 122 -3.57 5.87 2.10
C GLU A 122 -2.25 6.58 1.85
N VAL A 123 -2.01 6.97 0.60
CA VAL A 123 -0.85 7.75 0.18
C VAL A 123 -1.35 8.99 -0.56
N ILE A 124 -1.03 10.15 -0.01
CA ILE A 124 -1.37 11.45 -0.60
C ILE A 124 -0.12 11.98 -1.30
N VAL A 125 -0.25 12.32 -2.58
CA VAL A 125 0.85 12.82 -3.40
C VAL A 125 0.47 14.12 -4.10
N ASN A 126 1.47 14.96 -4.31
CA ASN A 126 1.44 16.10 -5.23
C ASN A 126 2.09 15.72 -6.57
N ASP A 127 2.25 16.68 -7.46
CA ASP A 127 2.88 16.52 -8.78
C ASP A 127 4.32 16.01 -8.72
N HIS A 128 5.05 16.32 -7.64
CA HIS A 128 6.48 16.00 -7.51
C HIS A 128 6.87 15.19 -6.28
N ALA A 129 6.00 15.06 -5.28
CA ALA A 129 6.37 14.51 -3.98
C ALA A 129 5.22 13.81 -3.26
N ILE A 130 5.57 12.92 -2.35
CA ILE A 130 4.66 12.29 -1.39
C ILE A 130 4.47 13.24 -0.22
N THR A 131 3.22 13.53 0.12
CA THR A 131 2.85 14.54 1.12
C THR A 131 2.46 13.90 2.45
N SER A 132 1.78 12.75 2.40
CA SER A 132 1.29 12.08 3.60
C SER A 132 1.12 10.59 3.35
N LEU A 133 1.39 9.78 4.38
CA LEU A 133 1.04 8.37 4.43
C LEU A 133 0.27 8.13 5.72
N SER A 134 -0.80 7.34 5.65
CA SER A 134 -1.62 6.99 6.81
C SER A 134 -2.36 5.67 6.56
N LEU A 135 -2.95 5.13 7.63
CA LEU A 135 -3.94 4.06 7.53
C LEU A 135 -5.32 4.71 7.51
N ALA A 136 -6.16 4.31 6.55
CA ALA A 136 -7.53 4.80 6.49
C ALA A 136 -8.40 3.99 7.45
N ASP A 137 -8.93 4.68 8.47
CA ASP A 137 -9.90 4.20 9.45
C ASP A 137 -9.62 2.76 9.96
N PRO A 138 -8.46 2.51 10.62
CA PRO A 138 -8.20 1.21 11.23
C PRO A 138 -9.28 0.92 12.30
N ASP A 139 -9.84 -0.29 12.30
CA ASP A 139 -10.83 -0.67 13.29
C ASP A 139 -10.20 -0.94 14.67
N GLU A 140 -10.99 -0.88 15.75
CA GLU A 140 -10.47 -1.11 17.10
C GLU A 140 -9.84 -2.50 17.27
N THR A 141 -10.34 -3.50 16.56
CA THR A 141 -9.80 -4.87 16.60
C THR A 141 -8.41 -4.92 15.99
N LEU A 142 -8.21 -4.32 14.80
CA LEU A 142 -6.90 -4.21 14.18
C LEU A 142 -5.91 -3.47 15.08
N THR A 143 -6.31 -2.32 15.64
CA THR A 143 -5.45 -1.54 16.54
C THR A 143 -5.04 -2.33 17.77
N THR A 144 -5.94 -3.17 18.30
CA THR A 144 -5.64 -4.02 19.46
C THR A 144 -4.78 -5.24 19.10
N MET A 145 -5.04 -5.87 17.95
CA MET A 145 -4.34 -7.09 17.51
C MET A 145 -2.98 -6.80 16.87
N TYR A 146 -2.83 -5.63 16.25
CA TYR A 146 -1.63 -5.17 15.57
C TYR A 146 -1.20 -3.79 16.09
N PRO A 147 -0.84 -3.66 17.38
CA PRO A 147 -0.58 -2.38 18.02
C PRO A 147 0.64 -1.64 17.45
N LEU A 148 1.50 -2.34 16.71
CA LEU A 148 2.66 -1.74 16.06
C LEU A 148 2.36 -1.16 14.68
N LEU A 149 1.18 -1.39 14.11
CA LEU A 149 0.89 -1.02 12.74
C LEU A 149 0.90 0.50 12.53
N GLU A 150 0.11 1.21 13.32
CA GLU A 150 0.00 2.67 13.30
C GLU A 150 1.32 3.39 13.65
N PRO A 151 2.01 3.09 14.77
CA PRO A 151 3.28 3.76 15.07
C PRO A 151 4.38 3.44 14.05
N THR A 152 4.33 2.26 13.41
CA THR A 152 5.23 1.97 12.28
C THR A 152 4.87 2.81 11.06
N MET A 153 3.59 2.97 10.74
CA MET A 153 3.15 3.84 9.64
C MET A 153 3.60 5.29 9.87
N ASP A 154 3.46 5.82 11.08
CA ASP A 154 3.89 7.18 11.42
C ASP A 154 5.41 7.34 11.27
N SER A 155 6.17 6.35 11.74
CA SER A 155 7.64 6.36 11.59
C SER A 155 8.07 6.28 10.12
N LEU A 156 7.30 5.58 9.28
CA LEU A 156 7.54 5.49 7.85
C LEU A 156 7.14 6.79 7.14
N SER A 157 6.04 7.41 7.53
CA SER A 157 5.54 8.63 6.93
C SER A 157 6.52 9.78 7.12
N GLU A 158 7.08 9.95 8.32
CA GLU A 158 8.10 10.97 8.61
C GLU A 158 9.34 10.78 7.71
N GLN A 159 9.89 9.56 7.67
CA GLN A 159 11.08 9.26 6.88
C GLN A 159 10.86 9.39 5.37
N ILE A 160 9.73 8.89 4.85
CA ILE A 160 9.44 8.90 3.41
C ILE A 160 9.10 10.31 2.95
N CYS A 161 8.35 11.08 3.74
CA CYS A 161 8.04 12.47 3.38
C CYS A 161 9.29 13.36 3.42
N GLU A 162 10.26 13.09 4.30
CA GLU A 162 11.53 13.83 4.35
C GLU A 162 12.49 13.44 3.22
N THR A 163 12.70 12.14 2.99
CA THR A 163 13.70 11.65 2.03
C THR A 163 13.19 11.52 0.61
N GLN A 164 11.87 11.38 0.44
CA GLN A 164 11.20 11.07 -0.83
C GLN A 164 11.74 9.79 -1.51
N ASP A 165 12.39 8.89 -0.75
CA ASP A 165 12.97 7.62 -1.23
C ASP A 165 12.58 6.44 -0.33
N LEU A 166 11.84 5.50 -0.91
CA LEU A 166 11.36 4.29 -0.23
C LEU A 166 12.47 3.26 0.04
N SER A 167 13.68 3.46 -0.51
CA SER A 167 14.83 2.57 -0.37
C SER A 167 15.73 2.93 0.81
N GLN A 168 15.69 4.19 1.25
CA GLN A 168 16.52 4.73 2.35
C GLN A 168 15.85 4.61 3.72
N VAL A 169 14.67 4.02 3.77
CA VAL A 169 13.90 3.86 5.01
C VAL A 169 14.61 2.92 5.97
N THR A 170 14.77 3.38 7.21
CA THR A 170 15.36 2.61 8.31
C THR A 170 14.27 2.09 9.25
N TYR A 171 14.44 0.86 9.71
CA TYR A 171 13.52 0.22 10.65
C TYR A 171 14.26 -0.71 11.60
N SER A 172 13.76 -0.78 12.84
CA SER A 172 14.26 -1.68 13.89
C SER A 172 13.92 -3.13 13.58
N ALA A 173 14.63 -4.07 14.23
CA ALA A 173 14.35 -5.50 14.08
C ALA A 173 12.92 -5.89 14.50
N GLU A 174 12.34 -5.15 15.44
CA GLU A 174 10.99 -5.39 15.99
C GLU A 174 9.86 -5.01 15.02
N THR A 175 10.03 -3.94 14.23
CA THR A 175 9.02 -3.46 13.26
C THR A 175 9.30 -3.95 11.84
N ARG A 176 10.45 -4.59 11.58
CA ARG A 176 10.92 -5.00 10.24
C ARG A 176 9.82 -5.59 9.35
N TYR A 177 9.09 -6.60 9.83
CA TYR A 177 8.06 -7.25 9.02
C TYR A 177 6.88 -6.33 8.74
N THR A 178 6.42 -5.59 9.75
CA THR A 178 5.38 -4.58 9.60
C THR A 178 5.79 -3.51 8.59
N SER A 179 7.01 -2.99 8.69
CA SER A 179 7.54 -1.99 7.76
C SER A 179 7.61 -2.50 6.33
N LEU A 180 8.03 -3.75 6.11
CA LEU A 180 8.10 -4.33 4.76
C LEU A 180 6.72 -4.43 4.10
N VAL A 181 5.74 -4.91 4.86
CA VAL A 181 4.36 -5.07 4.38
C VAL A 181 3.72 -3.71 4.09
N LEU A 182 3.92 -2.72 4.97
CA LEU A 182 3.46 -1.35 4.74
C LEU A 182 4.16 -0.73 3.52
N LEU A 183 5.48 -0.88 3.38
CA LEU A 183 6.23 -0.38 2.23
C LEU A 183 5.78 -1.00 0.90
N GLU A 184 5.41 -2.28 0.90
CA GLU A 184 4.84 -2.94 -0.29
C GLU A 184 3.51 -2.29 -0.69
N ALA A 185 2.62 -2.04 0.28
CA ALA A 185 1.36 -1.35 0.03
C ALA A 185 1.56 0.09 -0.46
N VAL A 186 2.50 0.84 0.13
CA VAL A 186 2.85 2.20 -0.30
C VAL A 186 3.39 2.18 -1.73
N LYS A 187 4.30 1.26 -2.06
CA LYS A 187 4.82 1.11 -3.44
C LYS A 187 3.69 0.84 -4.42
N ALA A 188 2.76 -0.06 -4.09
CA ALA A 188 1.61 -0.34 -4.93
C ALA A 188 0.71 0.90 -5.13
N SER A 189 0.49 1.71 -4.09
CA SER A 189 -0.22 2.98 -4.21
C SER A 189 0.50 3.98 -5.13
N LEU A 190 1.84 4.08 -5.02
CA LEU A 190 2.64 4.99 -5.84
C LEU A 190 2.73 4.55 -7.31
N GLU A 191 2.72 3.25 -7.61
CA GLU A 191 2.63 2.78 -9.00
C GLU A 191 1.35 3.28 -9.68
N LYS A 192 0.23 3.32 -8.93
CA LYS A 192 -1.06 3.87 -9.42
C LYS A 192 -1.00 5.39 -9.60
N ALA A 193 -0.12 6.07 -8.86
CA ALA A 193 0.07 7.52 -8.92
C ALA A 193 0.95 7.99 -10.07
N LYS A 194 1.74 7.10 -10.69
CA LYS A 194 2.58 7.48 -11.82
C LYS A 194 1.72 7.93 -13.00
N PRO A 195 2.15 8.94 -13.79
CA PRO A 195 1.48 9.33 -15.01
C PRO A 195 1.59 8.21 -16.05
N SER A 196 0.67 7.26 -15.98
CA SER A 196 0.52 6.18 -16.94
C SER A 196 -0.30 6.69 -18.12
N ALA A 197 0.26 6.65 -19.32
CA ALA A 197 -0.51 6.78 -20.56
C ALA A 197 -1.33 5.50 -20.78
N THR A 198 -2.33 5.24 -19.93
CA THR A 198 -3.32 4.17 -20.11
C THR A 198 -4.58 4.55 -19.34
N PRO A 199 -5.75 4.67 -20.00
CA PRO A 199 -6.99 5.08 -19.36
C PRO A 199 -7.59 3.87 -18.62
N GLU A 200 -7.36 3.77 -17.32
CA GLU A 200 -8.26 2.99 -16.47
C GLU A 200 -9.21 3.94 -15.76
N ALA A 201 -10.38 4.08 -16.38
CA ALA A 201 -11.55 4.66 -15.75
C ALA A 201 -12.06 3.74 -14.64
N THR A 202 -12.62 4.39 -13.63
CA THR A 202 -13.75 3.95 -12.80
C THR A 202 -13.42 3.49 -11.39
N SER A 203 -13.49 4.44 -10.46
CA SER A 203 -14.25 4.27 -9.22
C SER A 203 -14.52 5.63 -8.57
N THR A 204 -15.58 6.30 -9.03
CA THR A 204 -16.26 7.36 -8.27
C THR A 204 -17.37 6.70 -7.45
N PRO A 205 -17.37 6.74 -6.11
CA PRO A 205 -18.57 6.51 -5.34
C PRO A 205 -19.36 7.82 -5.29
N ALA A 206 -20.32 7.99 -6.20
CA ALA A 206 -21.30 9.07 -6.09
C ALA A 206 -22.46 8.59 -5.21
N ALA A 207 -22.50 9.08 -3.98
CA ALA A 207 -23.70 9.03 -3.15
C ALA A 207 -24.77 10.00 -3.70
N SER A 208 -25.99 9.47 -3.87
CA SER A 208 -27.36 10.05 -3.78
C SER A 208 -27.55 11.59 -3.77
N PRO A 209 -28.66 12.14 -4.33
CA PRO A 209 -29.98 11.92 -3.70
C PRO A 209 -31.25 11.98 -4.60
N GLU A 210 -32.34 11.50 -3.98
CA GLU A 210 -33.73 11.99 -3.99
C GLU A 210 -34.68 11.87 -5.21
N ASN A 211 -35.76 11.12 -4.92
CA ASN A 211 -37.18 11.50 -5.09
C ASN A 211 -37.83 11.36 -6.48
N SER A 212 -38.69 10.34 -6.63
CA SER A 212 -40.13 10.49 -6.94
C SER A 212 -40.79 9.14 -7.19
N ALA A 213 -41.88 8.87 -6.47
CA ALA A 213 -43.18 8.41 -6.99
C ALA A 213 -43.89 7.49 -5.98
N ALA A 214 -44.88 8.07 -5.31
CA ALA A 214 -45.95 7.37 -4.62
C ALA A 214 -46.83 6.57 -5.58
N THR A 215 -47.33 5.39 -5.17
CA THR A 215 -48.77 5.02 -5.12
C THR A 215 -48.96 3.51 -4.86
N SER A 216 -49.54 3.16 -3.69
CA SER A 216 -50.46 2.02 -3.53
C SER A 216 -51.83 2.39 -4.16
N PRO A 217 -52.84 1.50 -4.39
CA PRO A 217 -53.16 0.24 -3.71
C PRO A 217 -53.76 -0.93 -4.56
N GLU A 218 -54.04 -2.04 -3.87
CA GLU A 218 -55.05 -3.11 -4.07
C GLU A 218 -55.69 -3.37 -5.47
N THR A 219 -55.69 -4.64 -5.91
CA THR A 219 -56.93 -5.42 -6.22
C THR A 219 -56.65 -6.86 -6.72
N ASP A 220 -57.31 -7.81 -6.05
CA ASP A 220 -57.99 -9.04 -6.50
C ASP A 220 -57.66 -9.75 -7.84
N GLY A 221 -57.51 -11.08 -7.75
CA GLY A 221 -58.32 -11.98 -8.58
C GLY A 221 -57.64 -13.14 -9.35
N LYS A 222 -58.06 -14.38 -9.02
CA LYS A 222 -58.13 -15.61 -9.86
C LYS A 222 -56.81 -16.43 -9.99
N THR A 223 -56.72 -17.76 -9.80
CA THR A 223 -57.63 -18.87 -10.13
C THR A 223 -57.29 -20.16 -9.34
N ALA A 224 -58.29 -20.65 -8.59
CA ALA A 224 -58.76 -22.03 -8.36
C ALA A 224 -57.82 -23.27 -8.47
N GLU A 225 -57.81 -24.09 -7.41
CA GLU A 225 -58.12 -25.54 -7.49
C GLU A 225 -58.73 -26.03 -6.14
N PRO A 226 -59.85 -26.78 -6.13
CA PRO A 226 -60.48 -27.31 -4.92
C PRO A 226 -60.00 -28.75 -4.64
N THR A 227 -60.13 -29.25 -3.40
CA THR A 227 -60.68 -30.59 -3.08
C THR A 227 -60.43 -30.99 -1.61
N LYS A 228 -61.55 -31.15 -0.89
CA LYS A 228 -61.81 -32.15 0.18
C LYS A 228 -61.31 -31.89 1.61
N VAL A 229 -62.22 -31.39 2.44
CA VAL A 229 -62.37 -31.80 3.86
C VAL A 229 -63.10 -33.16 3.93
N PRO A 230 -62.91 -33.97 4.99
CA PRO A 230 -63.85 -33.87 6.11
C PRO A 230 -63.28 -34.16 7.52
N THR A 231 -63.68 -33.31 8.47
CA THR A 231 -64.34 -33.58 9.78
C THR A 231 -63.75 -34.53 10.84
N ALA A 232 -63.96 -34.05 12.08
CA ALA A 232 -63.95 -34.68 13.42
C ALA A 232 -62.60 -34.63 14.14
N ASP A 233 -62.47 -34.28 15.41
CA ASP A 233 -63.43 -34.36 16.52
C ASP A 233 -62.91 -33.48 17.70
N ILE A 234 -63.78 -32.66 18.30
CA ILE A 234 -64.10 -32.53 19.76
C ILE A 234 -62.90 -32.71 20.74
N ASN A 235 -62.54 -31.83 21.68
CA ASN A 235 -63.34 -31.29 22.80
C ASN A 235 -62.56 -30.21 23.60
N PRO A 236 -63.24 -29.17 24.13
CA PRO A 236 -62.76 -28.16 25.09
C PRO A 236 -62.76 -28.57 26.58
N ALA A 237 -62.15 -27.72 27.42
CA ALA A 237 -62.41 -27.41 28.85
C ALA A 237 -61.08 -26.99 29.50
N ALA A 238 -60.98 -26.06 30.44
CA ALA A 238 -61.86 -25.11 31.09
C ALA A 238 -60.94 -24.10 31.82
#